data_AF-A0A951BYH0-F1
#
_entry.id   AF-A0A951BYH0-F1
#
_cell.length_a   1.000
_cell.length_b   1.000
_cell.length_c   1.000
_cell.angle_alpha   90.00
_cell.angle_beta   90.00
_cell.angle_gamma   90.00
#
_symmetry.space_group_name_H-M   'P 1'
#
loop_
_entity.id
_entity.type
_entity.pdbx_description
1 polymer ?
#
loop_
_entity_poly.entity_id
_entity_poly.type
_entity_poly.pdbx_seq_one_letter_code
_entity_poly.pdbx_strand_id
1 'polypeptide(L)'
;ENGHWIEYYAATRQASLIIDPKNGRLPPMTPEAAKRNREMRDGLGPPSLAGVEKRADSWLDFDLWGRCITKGLIGSMLPGNLYNKGNQILQVPGYFVIRNEMVHETRVIPLDGRPHAGPNIRTYMGDGRGHWEGNTMVVETTNFLPNIAMNGINFALLTDQLRIVERFTRTSPDELSYDATVEDPGTWTRPWTMHVPFKLDPNYTIFEYACHEANYGLSDILKGAREEEKKKAAAEQK
;
A
#
# COMPACT_ATOMS: atom_id res chain seq x y z
N GLU A 1 -23.42 -20.67 13.86
CA GLU A 1 -22.67 -19.40 13.97
C GLU A 1 -21.95 -19.19 12.64
N ASN A 2 -22.41 -18.21 11.85
CA ASN A 2 -21.77 -17.90 10.57
C ASN A 2 -20.49 -17.12 10.87
N GLY A 3 -19.34 -17.58 10.37
CA GLY A 3 -18.06 -16.94 10.63
C GLY A 3 -18.06 -15.50 10.14
N HIS A 4 -18.00 -14.55 11.07
CA HIS A 4 -17.93 -13.10 10.84
C HIS A 4 -16.57 -12.63 10.26
N TRP A 5 -15.78 -13.51 9.67
CA TRP A 5 -14.44 -13.19 9.18
C TRP A 5 -14.45 -12.40 7.87
N ILE A 6 -15.53 -12.46 7.11
CA ILE A 6 -15.67 -11.76 5.83
C ILE A 6 -17.02 -11.04 5.81
N GLU A 7 -16.96 -9.72 5.95
CA GLU A 7 -18.13 -8.86 5.79
C GLU A 7 -18.19 -8.37 4.34
N TYR A 8 -19.25 -8.77 3.65
CA TYR A 8 -19.52 -8.32 2.28
C TYR A 8 -20.43 -7.10 2.34
N TYR A 9 -19.88 -5.91 2.10
CA TYR A 9 -20.69 -4.76 1.70
C TYR A 9 -21.30 -5.01 0.32
N ALA A 10 -22.35 -4.27 -0.04
CA ALA A 10 -23.04 -4.41 -1.32
C ALA A 10 -22.05 -4.38 -2.49
N ALA A 11 -22.12 -5.38 -3.37
CA ALA A 11 -21.20 -5.51 -4.49
C ALA A 11 -21.28 -4.28 -5.41
N THR A 12 -20.14 -3.65 -5.63
CA THR A 12 -20.03 -2.55 -6.60
C THR A 12 -20.19 -3.11 -8.01
N ARG A 13 -20.93 -2.43 -8.90
CA ARG A 13 -20.96 -2.75 -10.35
C ARG A 13 -19.70 -2.29 -11.11
N GLN A 14 -18.70 -1.80 -10.37
CA GLN A 14 -17.45 -1.29 -10.92
C GLN A 14 -16.57 -2.44 -11.40
N ALA A 15 -16.29 -2.47 -12.70
CA ALA A 15 -15.50 -3.54 -13.33
C ALA A 15 -13.98 -3.42 -13.06
N SER A 16 -13.48 -2.23 -12.77
CA SER A 16 -12.08 -1.98 -12.41
C SER A 16 -11.96 -0.83 -11.42
N LEU A 17 -11.04 -0.95 -10.46
CA LEU A 17 -10.69 0.16 -9.57
C LEU A 17 -9.98 1.29 -10.30
N ILE A 18 -9.30 1.01 -11.42
CA ILE A 18 -8.65 2.04 -12.24
C ILE A 18 -9.72 2.72 -13.10
N ILE A 19 -9.83 4.04 -12.98
CA ILE A 19 -10.78 4.87 -13.74
C ILE A 19 -10.10 5.76 -14.79
N ASP A 20 -8.82 6.07 -14.60
CA ASP A 20 -7.95 6.64 -15.62
C ASP A 20 -6.62 5.85 -15.66
N PRO A 21 -6.19 5.34 -16.81
CA PRO A 21 -6.84 5.40 -18.13
C PRO A 21 -8.21 4.71 -18.20
N LYS A 22 -9.12 5.22 -19.05
CA LYS A 22 -10.51 4.73 -19.21
C LYS A 22 -10.65 3.25 -19.60
N ASN A 23 -9.57 2.61 -20.03
CA ASN A 23 -9.55 1.16 -20.30
C ASN A 23 -9.50 0.31 -19.02
N GLY A 24 -9.44 0.95 -17.84
CA GLY A 24 -9.45 0.29 -16.54
C GLY A 24 -8.17 -0.49 -16.22
N ARG A 25 -7.06 -0.17 -16.88
CA ARG A 25 -5.76 -0.84 -16.71
C ARG A 25 -4.70 0.16 -16.31
N LEU A 26 -3.73 -0.30 -15.52
CA LEU A 26 -2.51 0.46 -15.26
C LEU A 26 -1.81 0.81 -16.58
N PRO A 27 -1.23 2.02 -16.70
CA PRO A 27 -0.35 2.35 -17.80
C PRO A 27 0.83 1.37 -17.89
N PRO A 28 1.44 1.20 -19.07
CA PRO A 28 2.71 0.50 -19.19
C PRO A 28 3.77 1.15 -18.29
N MET A 29 4.61 0.31 -17.69
CA MET A 29 5.84 0.77 -17.04
C MET A 29 6.80 1.34 -18.08
N THR A 30 7.66 2.27 -17.67
CA THR A 30 8.78 2.69 -18.52
C THR A 30 9.75 1.53 -18.74
N PRO A 31 10.53 1.50 -19.84
CA PRO A 31 11.57 0.49 -20.06
C PRO A 31 12.55 0.39 -18.89
N GLU A 32 12.93 1.53 -18.31
CA GLU A 32 13.84 1.65 -17.18
C GLU A 32 13.22 1.06 -15.91
N ALA A 33 11.95 1.33 -15.64
CA ALA A 33 11.23 0.76 -14.50
C ALA A 33 11.04 -0.75 -14.65
N ALA A 34 10.70 -1.21 -15.86
CA ALA A 34 10.57 -2.63 -16.14
C ALA A 34 11.92 -3.35 -15.97
N LYS A 35 13.02 -2.73 -16.40
CA LYS A 35 14.39 -3.23 -16.18
C LYS A 35 14.73 -3.26 -14.68
N ARG A 36 14.53 -2.16 -13.96
CA ARG A 36 14.76 -2.03 -12.51
C ARG A 36 14.00 -3.11 -11.73
N ASN A 37 12.72 -3.31 -12.05
CA ASN A 37 11.92 -4.35 -11.41
C ASN A 37 12.47 -5.74 -11.71
N ARG A 38 12.81 -6.06 -12.97
CA ARG A 38 13.35 -7.39 -13.31
C ARG A 38 14.70 -7.67 -12.65
N GLU A 39 15.60 -6.69 -12.64
CA GLU A 39 16.98 -6.87 -12.16
C GLU A 39 17.11 -6.81 -10.64
N MET A 40 16.09 -6.31 -9.92
CA MET A 40 16.10 -6.30 -8.47
C MET A 40 16.29 -7.71 -7.91
N ARG A 41 17.06 -7.81 -6.81
CA ARG A 41 17.34 -9.08 -6.14
C ARG A 41 17.92 -10.11 -7.11
N ASP A 42 18.88 -9.69 -7.92
CA ASP A 42 19.62 -10.55 -8.86
C ASP A 42 18.71 -11.27 -9.87
N GLY A 43 17.66 -10.59 -10.35
CA GLY A 43 16.72 -11.16 -11.30
C GLY A 43 15.42 -11.72 -10.69
N LEU A 44 15.31 -11.74 -9.35
CA LEU A 44 14.15 -12.32 -8.67
C LEU A 44 12.93 -11.39 -8.61
N GLY A 45 13.13 -10.12 -8.92
CA GLY A 45 12.09 -9.11 -8.86
C GLY A 45 11.99 -8.44 -7.50
N PRO A 46 11.01 -7.54 -7.33
CA PRO A 46 10.73 -6.89 -6.06
C PRO A 46 10.43 -7.91 -4.95
N PRO A 47 10.77 -7.61 -3.69
CA PRO A 47 10.29 -8.40 -2.56
C PRO A 47 8.77 -8.59 -2.63
N SER A 48 8.31 -9.81 -2.39
CA SER A 48 6.88 -10.15 -2.34
C SER A 48 6.68 -11.39 -1.49
N LEU A 49 5.53 -11.49 -0.80
CA LEU A 49 5.14 -12.70 -0.08
C LEU A 49 5.08 -13.96 -0.98
N ALA A 50 4.79 -13.82 -2.27
CA ALA A 50 4.80 -14.93 -3.23
C ALA A 50 6.22 -15.27 -3.75
N GLY A 51 7.16 -14.32 -3.68
CA GLY A 51 8.54 -14.48 -4.16
C GLY A 51 9.49 -15.13 -3.15
N VAL A 52 9.01 -15.43 -1.95
CA VAL A 52 9.81 -16.01 -0.86
C VAL A 52 10.31 -17.42 -1.20
N GLU A 53 9.57 -18.16 -2.03
CA GLU A 53 9.98 -19.48 -2.52
C GLU A 53 11.28 -19.44 -3.33
N LYS A 54 11.63 -18.30 -3.93
CA LYS A 54 12.80 -18.18 -4.81
C LYS A 54 14.09 -17.89 -4.05
N ARG A 55 14.01 -17.13 -2.95
CA ARG A 55 15.15 -16.78 -2.10
C ARG A 55 14.66 -16.28 -0.76
N ALA A 56 15.22 -16.87 0.29
CA ALA A 56 15.00 -16.51 1.68
C ALA A 56 16.35 -16.48 2.41
N ASP A 57 17.25 -15.60 1.94
CA ASP A 57 18.58 -15.39 2.54
C ASP A 57 18.53 -14.34 3.63
N SER A 58 17.63 -13.36 3.47
CA SER A 58 17.46 -12.27 4.42
C SER A 58 16.00 -11.88 4.56
N TRP A 59 15.67 -11.22 5.67
CA TRP A 59 14.39 -10.55 5.82
C TRP A 59 14.13 -9.52 4.71
N LEU A 60 15.17 -9.01 4.04
CA LEU A 60 15.04 -8.11 2.89
C LEU A 60 14.42 -8.76 1.64
N ASP A 61 14.33 -10.09 1.61
CA ASP A 61 13.67 -10.82 0.53
C ASP A 61 12.13 -10.79 0.63
N PHE A 62 11.60 -10.33 1.76
CA PHE A 62 10.18 -10.22 2.05
C PHE A 62 9.70 -8.79 1.83
N ASP A 63 8.46 -8.65 1.34
CA ASP A 63 7.84 -7.32 1.22
C ASP A 63 7.63 -6.64 2.57
N LEU A 64 7.37 -5.33 2.53
CA LEU A 64 7.19 -4.53 3.74
C LEU A 64 5.96 -4.95 4.54
N TRP A 65 4.97 -5.58 3.90
CA TRP A 65 3.77 -6.04 4.59
C TRP A 65 4.03 -7.32 5.38
N GLY A 66 4.68 -8.32 4.77
CA GLY A 66 5.10 -9.55 5.44
C GLY A 66 6.07 -9.31 6.60
N ARG A 67 6.75 -8.16 6.59
CA ARG A 67 7.62 -7.70 7.67
C ARG A 67 6.93 -6.76 8.68
N CYS A 68 5.62 -6.58 8.56
CA CYS A 68 4.82 -5.74 9.44
C CYS A 68 5.24 -4.26 9.50
N ILE A 69 5.84 -3.74 8.44
CA ILE A 69 6.32 -2.35 8.38
C ILE A 69 5.25 -1.42 7.84
N THR A 70 4.74 -1.75 6.65
CA THR A 70 3.78 -0.88 5.96
C THR A 70 3.13 -1.63 4.79
N LYS A 71 1.91 -1.25 4.42
CA LYS A 71 1.33 -1.59 3.11
C LYS A 71 1.53 -0.48 2.07
N GLY A 72 2.14 0.63 2.47
CA GLY A 72 2.25 1.84 1.68
C GLY A 72 0.90 2.55 1.55
N LEU A 73 0.96 3.84 1.22
CA LEU A 73 -0.20 4.72 1.20
C LEU A 73 -1.39 4.14 0.42
N ILE A 74 -1.16 3.67 -0.81
CA ILE A 74 -2.24 3.09 -1.60
C ILE A 74 -2.67 1.70 -1.10
N GLY A 75 -1.71 0.83 -0.74
CA GLY A 75 -2.00 -0.53 -0.30
C GLY A 75 -2.83 -0.59 1.00
N SER A 76 -2.73 0.44 1.83
CA SER A 76 -3.52 0.61 3.05
C SER A 76 -4.95 1.10 2.80
N MET A 77 -5.20 1.77 1.67
CA MET A 77 -6.53 2.26 1.29
C MET A 77 -7.29 1.30 0.35
N LEU A 78 -6.61 0.33 -0.29
CA LEU A 78 -7.26 -0.59 -1.24
C LEU A 78 -8.14 -1.66 -0.55
N PRO A 79 -9.27 -2.07 -1.17
CA PRO A 79 -10.19 -3.07 -0.60
C PRO A 79 -9.76 -4.54 -0.77
N GLY A 80 -8.66 -4.87 -1.45
CA GLY A 80 -8.29 -6.25 -1.87
C GLY A 80 -7.75 -7.31 -0.87
N ASN A 81 -7.92 -7.20 0.46
CA ASN A 81 -7.51 -8.20 1.46
C ASN A 81 -8.73 -8.52 2.33
N LEU A 82 -8.82 -9.74 2.84
CA LEU A 82 -10.05 -10.29 3.43
C LEU A 82 -10.29 -9.93 4.91
N TYR A 83 -9.39 -9.19 5.56
CA TYR A 83 -9.47 -8.91 6.99
C TYR A 83 -8.80 -7.57 7.36
N ASN A 84 -9.18 -7.00 8.51
CA ASN A 84 -8.60 -5.83 9.17
C ASN A 84 -8.46 -4.59 8.25
N LYS A 85 -9.60 -4.05 7.80
CA LYS A 85 -9.70 -2.97 6.79
C LYS A 85 -10.40 -1.71 7.24
N GLY A 86 -10.64 -1.57 8.55
CA GLY A 86 -11.17 -0.34 9.09
C GLY A 86 -10.31 0.86 8.72
N ASN A 87 -10.94 1.89 8.17
CA ASN A 87 -10.33 3.20 7.99
C ASN A 87 -11.12 4.19 8.83
N GLN A 88 -10.44 4.82 9.78
CA GLN A 88 -11.01 5.90 10.58
C GLN A 88 -10.47 7.22 10.07
N ILE A 89 -11.37 8.07 9.63
CA ILE A 89 -11.06 9.43 9.19
C ILE A 89 -11.54 10.38 10.27
N LEU A 90 -10.62 11.14 10.86
CA LEU A 90 -10.89 12.15 11.87
C LEU A 90 -10.64 13.53 11.29
N GLN A 91 -11.61 14.42 11.47
CA GLN A 91 -11.46 15.83 11.17
C GLN A 91 -11.29 16.56 12.50
N VAL A 92 -10.11 17.14 12.71
CA VAL A 92 -9.80 17.92 13.91
C VAL A 92 -9.30 19.31 13.50
N PRO A 93 -9.36 20.32 14.38
CA PRO A 93 -8.89 21.65 14.02
C PRO A 93 -7.46 21.64 13.45
N GLY A 94 -7.31 22.08 12.20
CA GLY A 94 -6.02 22.17 11.51
C GLY A 94 -5.49 20.88 10.88
N TYR A 95 -6.14 19.71 11.08
CA TYR A 95 -5.66 18.44 10.54
C TYR A 95 -6.78 17.54 10.01
N PHE A 96 -6.46 16.81 8.95
CA PHE A 96 -7.20 15.66 8.47
C PHE A 96 -6.40 14.40 8.83
N VAL A 97 -6.97 13.50 9.61
CA VAL A 97 -6.24 12.32 10.12
C VAL A 97 -6.88 11.06 9.57
N ILE A 98 -6.07 10.16 9.02
CA ILE A 98 -6.50 8.85 8.53
C ILE A 98 -5.74 7.80 9.31
N ARG A 99 -6.47 6.97 10.05
CA ARG A 99 -5.93 5.79 10.73
C ARG A 99 -6.41 4.55 10.00
N ASN A 100 -5.46 3.79 9.46
CA ASN A 100 -5.69 2.49 8.86
C ASN A 100 -5.55 1.42 9.94
N GLU A 101 -6.47 0.46 9.99
CA GLU A 101 -6.40 -0.66 10.94
C GLU A 101 -5.20 -1.57 10.63
N MET A 102 -5.05 -2.00 9.38
CA MET A 102 -3.93 -2.84 8.95
C MET A 102 -2.59 -2.11 9.13
N VAL A 103 -1.66 -2.74 9.84
CA VAL A 103 -0.32 -2.19 10.19
C VAL A 103 -0.36 -0.92 11.06
N HIS A 104 -1.56 -0.46 11.47
CA HIS A 104 -1.78 0.72 12.34
C HIS A 104 -1.20 2.04 11.83
N GLU A 105 -1.11 2.21 10.51
CA GLU A 105 -0.62 3.45 9.93
C GLU A 105 -1.55 4.61 10.27
N THR A 106 -0.96 5.71 10.74
CA THR A 106 -1.71 6.95 11.01
C THR A 106 -1.08 8.09 10.22
N ARG A 107 -1.86 8.67 9.32
CA ARG A 107 -1.48 9.84 8.53
C ARG A 107 -2.11 11.07 9.16
N VAL A 108 -1.27 12.01 9.60
CA VAL A 108 -1.70 13.31 10.13
C VAL A 108 -1.39 14.35 9.07
N ILE A 109 -2.43 14.88 8.42
CA ILE A 109 -2.32 15.76 7.26
C ILE A 109 -2.64 17.19 7.67
N PRO A 110 -1.64 18.11 7.71
CA PRO A 110 -1.88 19.53 8.00
C PRO A 110 -2.74 20.21 6.92
N LEU A 111 -3.60 21.12 7.38
CA LEU A 111 -4.53 21.90 6.53
C LEU A 111 -4.23 23.41 6.49
N ASP A 112 -3.10 23.83 7.05
CA ASP A 112 -2.75 25.23 7.25
C ASP A 112 -1.88 25.84 6.15
N GLY A 113 -1.72 25.11 5.03
CA GLY A 113 -0.95 25.57 3.87
C GLY A 113 0.57 25.61 4.09
N ARG A 114 1.09 25.06 5.19
CA ARG A 114 2.54 24.97 5.40
C ARG A 114 3.20 24.13 4.29
N PRO A 115 4.45 24.44 3.89
CA PRO A 115 5.13 23.67 2.86
C PRO A 115 5.37 22.23 3.29
N HIS A 116 5.64 21.37 2.31
CA HIS A 116 6.16 20.03 2.57
C HIS A 116 7.48 20.08 3.34
N ALA A 117 7.79 18.98 4.03
CA ALA A 117 9.10 18.78 4.64
C ALA A 117 10.20 18.85 3.57
N GLY A 118 11.41 19.25 3.96
CA GLY A 118 12.54 19.33 3.04
C GLY A 118 12.79 18.00 2.31
N PRO A 119 13.35 18.02 1.08
CA PRO A 119 13.38 16.85 0.18
C PRO A 119 14.18 15.64 0.70
N ASN A 120 14.96 15.83 1.78
CA ASN A 120 15.75 14.78 2.44
C ASN A 120 14.98 14.08 3.57
N ILE A 121 13.82 14.60 3.99
CA ILE A 121 12.97 13.99 5.00
C ILE A 121 11.94 13.14 4.26
N ARG A 122 12.14 11.82 4.26
CA ARG A 122 11.31 10.87 3.52
C ARG A 122 10.81 9.75 4.42
N THR A 123 9.60 9.28 4.17
CA THR A 123 8.96 8.22 4.95
C THR A 123 8.28 7.19 4.04
N TYR A 124 7.87 6.04 4.62
CA TYR A 124 7.10 5.03 3.91
C TYR A 124 5.73 5.54 3.42
N MET A 125 5.12 6.45 4.18
CA MET A 125 3.79 7.01 3.91
C MET A 125 3.82 8.40 3.28
N GLY A 126 5.01 8.92 3.02
CA GLY A 126 5.24 10.26 2.48
C GLY A 126 4.94 11.38 3.49
N ASP A 127 4.85 12.59 2.97
CA ASP A 127 4.49 13.82 3.68
C ASP A 127 3.28 14.45 2.98
N GLY A 128 2.13 14.48 3.66
CA GLY A 128 0.84 14.90 3.08
C GLY A 128 0.46 16.33 3.44
N ARG A 129 -0.15 17.08 2.51
CA ARG A 129 -0.76 18.39 2.74
C ARG A 129 -2.16 18.41 2.17
N GLY A 130 -3.11 18.92 2.96
CA GLY A 130 -4.51 18.90 2.61
C GLY A 130 -5.12 20.28 2.43
N HIS A 131 -6.12 20.38 1.56
CA HIS A 131 -7.00 21.54 1.43
C HIS A 131 -8.40 21.10 1.00
N TRP A 132 -9.38 21.99 1.20
CA TRP A 132 -10.76 21.74 0.79
C TRP A 132 -11.05 22.39 -0.57
N GLU A 133 -11.67 21.62 -1.47
CA GLU A 133 -12.29 22.08 -2.70
C GLU A 133 -13.79 21.80 -2.63
N GLY A 134 -14.57 22.80 -2.22
CA GLY A 134 -16.00 22.60 -1.95
C GLY A 134 -16.22 21.57 -0.85
N ASN A 135 -16.84 20.43 -1.16
CA ASN A 135 -17.07 19.32 -0.24
C ASN A 135 -16.00 18.21 -0.31
N THR A 136 -14.91 18.43 -1.05
CA THR A 136 -13.86 17.42 -1.28
C THR A 136 -12.59 17.80 -0.53
N MET A 137 -12.09 16.90 0.31
CA MET A 137 -10.76 17.01 0.89
C MET A 137 -9.76 16.52 -0.15
N VAL A 138 -8.84 17.38 -0.57
CA VAL A 138 -7.76 17.05 -1.48
C VAL A 138 -6.48 16.94 -0.66
N VAL A 139 -5.75 15.84 -0.82
CA VAL A 139 -4.49 15.59 -0.12
C VAL A 139 -3.41 15.31 -1.15
N GLU A 140 -2.41 16.17 -1.21
CA GLU A 140 -1.18 15.92 -1.97
C GLU A 140 -0.14 15.31 -1.03
N THR A 141 0.40 14.17 -1.41
CA THR A 141 1.48 13.49 -0.67
C THR A 141 2.70 13.32 -1.55
N THR A 142 3.86 13.69 -1.02
CA THR A 142 5.18 13.57 -1.66
C THR A 142 6.18 12.97 -0.67
N ASN A 143 7.50 13.13 -0.90
CA ASN A 143 8.55 12.72 0.02
C ASN A 143 8.53 11.23 0.43
N PHE A 144 8.17 10.35 -0.51
CA PHE A 144 8.25 8.91 -0.26
C PHE A 144 9.71 8.43 -0.27
N LEU A 145 9.96 7.38 0.50
CA LEU A 145 11.17 6.58 0.35
C LEU A 145 11.16 5.87 -1.02
N PRO A 146 12.28 5.88 -1.78
CA PRO A 146 12.35 5.20 -3.07
C PRO A 146 12.51 3.69 -2.94
N ASN A 147 12.35 2.98 -4.06
CA ASN A 147 12.55 1.53 -4.20
C ASN A 147 11.68 0.69 -3.26
N ILE A 148 10.52 1.22 -2.89
CA ILE A 148 9.50 0.50 -2.18
C ILE A 148 8.54 -0.12 -3.20
N ALA A 149 8.27 -1.40 -3.06
CA ALA A 149 7.23 -2.07 -3.83
C ALA A 149 5.84 -1.62 -3.35
N MET A 150 5.00 -1.12 -4.25
CA MET A 150 3.63 -0.78 -3.92
C MET A 150 2.78 -2.03 -3.74
N ASN A 151 2.44 -2.35 -2.49
CA ASN A 151 1.59 -3.50 -2.19
C ASN A 151 0.18 -3.30 -2.77
N GLY A 152 -0.37 -4.34 -3.39
CA GLY A 152 -1.71 -4.33 -3.99
C GLY A 152 -1.79 -3.76 -5.42
N ILE A 153 -0.70 -3.22 -5.99
CA ILE A 153 -0.66 -2.69 -7.37
C ILE A 153 0.59 -3.18 -8.09
N ASN A 154 0.52 -4.43 -8.57
CA ASN A 154 1.56 -5.07 -9.38
C ASN A 154 2.98 -5.04 -8.78
N PHE A 155 3.12 -4.79 -7.47
CA PHE A 155 4.38 -4.71 -6.74
C PHE A 155 5.45 -3.84 -7.43
N ALA A 156 5.03 -2.78 -8.13
CA ALA A 156 5.92 -1.89 -8.84
C ALA A 156 6.86 -1.17 -7.85
N LEU A 157 8.16 -1.10 -8.16
CA LEU A 157 9.10 -0.29 -7.38
C LEU A 157 8.88 1.18 -7.69
N LEU A 158 8.42 1.91 -6.68
CA LEU A 158 8.17 3.35 -6.74
C LEU A 158 9.49 4.12 -6.69
N THR A 159 9.52 5.29 -7.34
CA THR A 159 10.67 6.19 -7.29
C THR A 159 10.50 7.28 -6.25
N ASP A 160 11.58 8.05 -6.03
CA ASP A 160 11.58 9.24 -5.20
C ASP A 160 10.81 10.43 -5.83
N GLN A 161 10.35 10.28 -7.08
CA GLN A 161 9.51 11.22 -7.81
C GLN A 161 8.02 10.94 -7.63
N LEU A 162 7.66 9.93 -6.81
CA LEU A 162 6.27 9.60 -6.53
C LEU A 162 5.55 10.80 -5.88
N ARG A 163 4.42 11.15 -6.48
CA ARG A 163 3.44 12.10 -5.99
C ARG A 163 2.07 11.42 -6.06
N ILE A 164 1.31 11.54 -4.99
CA ILE A 164 -0.05 11.00 -4.92
C ILE A 164 -0.99 12.15 -4.56
N VAL A 165 -2.05 12.31 -5.35
CA VAL A 165 -3.14 13.24 -5.06
C VAL A 165 -4.39 12.43 -4.75
N GLU A 166 -4.81 12.46 -3.50
CA GLU A 166 -6.02 11.82 -3.02
C GLU A 166 -7.17 12.82 -2.95
N ARG A 167 -8.38 12.38 -3.28
CA ARG A 167 -9.61 13.16 -3.17
C ARG A 167 -10.64 12.36 -2.39
N PHE A 168 -11.11 12.91 -1.29
CA PHE A 168 -12.12 12.32 -0.43
C PHE A 168 -13.39 13.17 -0.51
N THR A 169 -14.43 12.64 -1.15
CA THR A 169 -15.71 13.33 -1.35
C THR A 169 -16.83 12.53 -0.70
N ARG A 170 -17.49 13.10 0.31
CA ARG A 170 -18.68 12.48 0.90
C ARG A 170 -19.86 12.63 -0.06
N THR A 171 -20.33 11.51 -0.63
CA THR A 171 -21.39 11.49 -1.66
C THR A 171 -22.79 11.29 -1.08
N SER A 172 -22.87 10.71 0.12
CA SER A 172 -24.12 10.53 0.89
C SER A 172 -23.82 10.54 2.40
N PRO A 173 -24.83 10.42 3.28
CA PRO A 173 -24.60 10.25 4.71
C PRO A 173 -23.73 9.02 5.06
N ASP A 174 -23.73 7.98 4.23
CA ASP A 174 -23.07 6.69 4.47
C ASP A 174 -22.01 6.31 3.43
N GLU A 175 -21.73 7.17 2.44
CA GLU A 175 -20.76 6.91 1.38
C GLU A 175 -19.68 7.99 1.26
N LEU A 176 -18.45 7.52 1.06
CA LEU A 176 -17.29 8.34 0.76
C LEU A 176 -16.65 7.84 -0.54
N SER A 177 -16.63 8.70 -1.55
CA SER A 177 -15.85 8.50 -2.76
C SER A 177 -14.38 8.81 -2.45
N TYR A 178 -13.50 7.86 -2.73
CA TYR A 178 -12.06 8.04 -2.64
C TYR A 178 -11.42 7.84 -4.01
N ASP A 179 -10.83 8.91 -4.53
CA ASP A 179 -9.99 8.84 -5.73
C ASP A 179 -8.53 9.04 -5.33
N ALA A 180 -7.63 8.31 -5.97
CA ALA A 180 -6.19 8.53 -5.82
C ALA A 180 -5.51 8.53 -7.19
N THR A 181 -4.94 9.66 -7.56
CA THR A 181 -4.09 9.82 -8.73
C THR A 181 -2.64 9.60 -8.33
N VAL A 182 -1.99 8.66 -9.01
CA VAL A 182 -0.59 8.31 -8.79
C VAL A 182 0.24 8.82 -9.96
N GLU A 183 1.23 9.65 -9.62
CA GLU A 183 2.18 10.27 -10.54
C GLU A 183 3.58 9.80 -10.17
N ASP A 184 4.15 8.91 -10.97
CA ASP A 184 5.55 8.49 -10.83
C ASP A 184 6.14 8.27 -12.24
N PRO A 185 6.70 9.32 -12.86
CA PRO A 185 7.22 9.23 -14.23
C PRO A 185 8.46 8.33 -14.33
N GLY A 186 9.11 8.01 -13.20
CA GLY A 186 10.19 7.03 -13.14
C GLY A 186 9.70 5.57 -13.11
N THR A 187 8.38 5.36 -13.03
CA THR A 187 7.74 4.03 -12.98
C THR A 187 6.75 3.81 -14.13
N TRP A 188 5.83 4.73 -14.37
CA TRP A 188 4.79 4.61 -15.40
C TRP A 188 4.94 5.66 -16.50
N THR A 189 4.47 5.31 -17.70
CA THR A 189 4.49 6.19 -18.88
C THR A 189 3.53 7.39 -18.78
N ARG A 190 2.58 7.37 -17.85
CA ARG A 190 1.66 8.47 -17.53
C ARG A 190 1.07 8.28 -16.13
N PRO A 191 0.50 9.35 -15.53
CA PRO A 191 -0.34 9.23 -14.35
C PRO A 191 -1.54 8.30 -14.58
N TRP A 192 -2.03 7.75 -13.48
CA TRP A 192 -3.24 6.93 -13.45
C TRP A 192 -4.01 7.17 -12.17
N THR A 193 -5.32 6.93 -12.19
CA THR A 193 -6.24 7.22 -11.09
C THR A 193 -7.05 5.98 -10.77
N MET A 194 -7.14 5.65 -9.48
CA MET A 194 -8.12 4.69 -8.98
C MET A 194 -9.29 5.39 -8.31
N HIS A 195 -10.42 4.69 -8.26
CA HIS A 195 -11.60 5.05 -7.49
C HIS A 195 -12.02 3.87 -6.62
N VAL A 196 -12.25 4.14 -5.33
CA VAL A 196 -12.78 3.19 -4.36
C VAL A 196 -13.95 3.86 -3.61
N PRO A 197 -15.15 3.27 -3.65
CA PRO A 197 -16.23 3.70 -2.78
C PRO A 197 -16.05 3.09 -1.39
N PHE A 198 -16.04 3.93 -0.37
CA PHE A 198 -16.10 3.50 1.03
C PHE A 198 -17.52 3.64 1.57
N LYS A 199 -17.92 2.67 2.40
CA LYS A 199 -19.14 2.72 3.20
C LYS A 199 -18.79 3.05 4.64
N LEU A 200 -19.55 3.97 5.22
CA LEU A 200 -19.49 4.28 6.64
C LEU A 200 -20.21 3.17 7.41
N ASP A 201 -19.51 2.57 8.37
CA ASP A 201 -20.12 1.73 9.37
C ASP A 201 -20.06 2.46 10.73
N PRO A 202 -21.19 2.89 11.29
CA PRO A 202 -21.22 3.64 12.55
C PRO A 202 -20.93 2.77 13.78
N ASN A 203 -21.02 1.44 13.67
CA ASN A 203 -20.80 0.51 14.77
C ASN A 203 -19.40 -0.10 14.73
N TYR A 204 -18.70 0.07 13.62
CA TYR A 204 -17.36 -0.45 13.44
C TYR A 204 -16.35 0.29 14.32
N THR A 205 -15.55 -0.49 15.06
CA THR A 205 -14.41 0.02 15.83
C THR A 205 -13.14 -0.56 15.25
N ILE A 206 -12.10 0.25 15.11
CA ILE A 206 -10.79 -0.26 14.69
C ILE A 206 -10.22 -1.14 15.80
N PHE A 207 -9.93 -2.39 15.47
CA PHE A 207 -9.28 -3.32 16.37
C PHE A 207 -7.75 -3.23 16.27
N GLU A 208 -7.07 -3.91 17.19
CA GLU A 208 -5.63 -4.06 17.12
C GLU A 208 -5.24 -5.05 16.01
N TYR A 209 -4.35 -4.60 15.14
CA TYR A 209 -3.60 -5.40 14.18
C TYR A 209 -2.25 -5.85 14.78
N ALA A 210 -2.26 -6.92 15.57
CA ALA A 210 -1.07 -7.47 16.23
C ALA A 210 -0.16 -8.26 15.25
N CYS A 211 0.35 -7.60 14.20
CA CYS A 211 1.10 -8.26 13.11
C CYS A 211 2.34 -9.04 13.56
N HIS A 212 2.99 -8.61 14.64
CA HIS A 212 4.17 -9.29 15.16
C HIS A 212 3.83 -10.40 16.16
N GLU A 213 2.67 -10.33 16.80
CA GLU A 213 2.28 -11.33 17.78
C GLU A 213 1.97 -12.65 17.06
N ALA A 214 2.67 -13.71 17.48
CA ALA A 214 2.59 -15.03 16.86
C ALA A 214 2.90 -15.09 15.34
N ASN A 215 3.55 -14.05 14.78
CA ASN A 215 4.03 -14.10 13.40
C ASN A 215 5.40 -14.79 13.33
N TYR A 216 5.35 -16.12 13.36
CA TYR A 216 6.52 -16.98 13.23
C TYR A 216 6.93 -17.21 11.77
N GLY A 217 6.07 -16.86 10.81
CA GLY A 217 6.24 -17.16 9.38
C GLY A 217 7.58 -16.72 8.83
N LEU A 218 8.00 -15.48 9.10
CA LEU A 218 9.30 -14.98 8.65
C LEU A 218 10.46 -15.84 9.20
N SER A 219 10.45 -16.11 10.51
CA SER A 219 11.51 -16.89 11.14
C SER A 219 11.54 -18.35 10.67
N ASP A 220 10.36 -18.94 10.45
CA ASP A 220 10.22 -20.34 10.06
C ASP A 220 10.63 -20.55 8.60
N ILE A 221 10.30 -19.61 7.71
CA ILE A 221 10.73 -19.67 6.31
C ILE A 221 12.25 -19.54 6.20
N LEU A 222 12.86 -18.59 6.92
CA LEU A 222 14.31 -18.43 6.93
C LEU A 222 15.03 -19.68 7.48
N LYS A 223 14.51 -20.27 8.57
CA LYS A 223 15.03 -21.53 9.12
C LYS A 223 14.86 -22.68 8.12
N GLY A 224 13.69 -22.81 7.50
CA GLY A 224 13.40 -23.82 6.49
C GLY A 224 14.38 -23.77 5.32
N ALA A 225 14.67 -22.57 4.81
CA ALA A 225 15.64 -22.37 3.74
C ALA A 225 17.05 -22.86 4.13
N ARG A 226 17.53 -22.56 5.36
CA ARG A 226 18.83 -23.06 5.83
C ARG A 226 18.88 -24.59 5.94
N GLU A 227 17.77 -25.22 6.33
CA GLU A 227 17.69 -26.68 6.37
C GLU A 227 17.68 -27.31 4.97
N GLU A 228 17.05 -26.67 3.98
CA GLU A 228 17.12 -27.12 2.59
C GLU A 228 18.54 -27.02 2.00
N GLU A 229 19.25 -25.94 2.29
CA GLU A 229 20.65 -25.77 1.87
C GLU A 229 21.56 -26.86 2.44
N LYS A 230 21.43 -27.17 3.75
CA LYS A 230 22.17 -28.27 4.38
C LYS A 230 21.91 -29.60 3.70
N LYS A 231 20.64 -29.89 3.36
CA LYS A 231 20.25 -31.11 2.65
C LYS A 231 20.87 -31.18 1.25
N LYS A 232 20.87 -30.07 0.50
CA LYS A 232 21.50 -29.98 -0.83
C LYS A 232 23.01 -30.20 -0.76
N ALA A 233 23.70 -29.50 0.14
CA ALA A 233 25.15 -29.65 0.32
C ALA A 233 25.55 -31.08 0.72
N ALA A 234 24.75 -31.74 1.58
CA ALA A 234 25.00 -33.14 1.96
C ALA A 234 24.74 -34.13 0.80
N ALA A 235 23.83 -33.81 -0.12
CA ALA A 235 23.57 -34.63 -1.30
C ALA A 235 24.67 -34.48 -2.37
N GLU A 236 25.24 -33.29 -2.54
CA GLU A 236 26.35 -33.03 -3.46
C GLU A 236 27.69 -33.65 -3.02
N GLN A 237 27.81 -34.00 -1.73
CA GLN A 237 28.99 -34.66 -1.16
C GLN A 237 28.95 -36.20 -1.26
N LYS A 238 27.84 -36.78 -1.76
CA LYS A 238 27.68 -38.23 -1.98
C LYS A 238 27.85 -38.59 -3.44
#